data_AF-A0A535K148-F1
#
_entry.id   AF-A0A535K148-F1
#
_cell.length_a   1.000
_cell.length_b   1.000
_cell.length_c   1.000
_cell.angle_alpha   90.00
_cell.angle_beta   90.00
_cell.angle_gamma   90.00
#
_symmetry.space_group_name_H-M   'P 1'
#
loop_
_entity.id
_entity.type
_entity.pdbx_description
1 polymer ?
#
loop_
_entity_poly.entity_id
_entity_poly.type
_entity_poly.pdbx_seq_one_letter_code
_entity_poly.pdbx_strand_id
1 'polypeptide(L)'
;MRIALAALLVASACGGQQGTRPVGIEPPSSTPTPPASAAPSPTPPRGAPPVSTGVAPEAGVLFVTGADDWIYRYDGATGDLRRVTRHARLGLVTRDGAYAEGLEGGLVLLRWDGTVETVDCGPGRFQTMTVSGACLSFVAQDSRPVWVRLPNETTARLLLPGDWGAGQIALSPEGRRVAVLRSKPGTSFDARAHNALWIIDADGTPRRLYEPKEPNAFLFSFAWSDDGRWLTVWEQPIISNSAMADGDRLLLVDTTDGKVIDLGKTLVARGWLRWSPDGRLAFVRGGDRQTWLGKQLVIRSPDGTVRVITDGDHVGLAPAWVPGPGGTLGLTWVEAPVGDGNGGAYVAGTGAGARYGVLSNDLRGPGRQLPFAGIVEGLRPSGDAALTLVLVRRPSPPGRDEYGALELWLTKPPAGGTSTQVRLIAGLGDLAFGYYGFQPSLFALVAWSLDPR
;
A
#
# COMPACT_ATOMS: atom_id res chain seq x y z
N MET A 1 57.77 -12.36 -8.99
CA MET A 1 57.74 -13.84 -8.99
C MET A 1 57.58 -14.32 -7.55
N ARG A 2 56.36 -14.75 -7.18
CA ARG A 2 55.95 -15.56 -6.00
C ARG A 2 56.23 -15.08 -4.54
N ILE A 3 55.19 -15.30 -3.71
CA ILE A 3 55.15 -15.53 -2.23
C ILE A 3 55.10 -14.25 -1.36
N ALA A 4 54.34 -14.11 -0.27
CA ALA A 4 53.40 -14.96 0.48
C ALA A 4 52.41 -14.11 1.31
N LEU A 5 51.28 -14.73 1.66
CA LEU A 5 50.38 -14.42 2.76
C LEU A 5 51.09 -14.57 4.13
N ALA A 6 50.80 -13.68 5.08
CA ALA A 6 51.09 -13.88 6.50
C ALA A 6 49.79 -13.83 7.31
N ALA A 7 49.46 -14.95 7.93
CA ALA A 7 48.40 -15.11 8.92
C ALA A 7 48.97 -14.84 10.32
N LEU A 8 48.23 -14.13 11.16
CA LEU A 8 48.58 -13.90 12.56
C LEU A 8 47.81 -14.89 13.47
N LEU A 9 48.57 -15.75 14.14
CA LEU A 9 48.15 -16.62 15.23
C LEU A 9 48.54 -15.95 16.55
N VAL A 10 47.65 -15.95 17.54
CA VAL A 10 47.99 -15.64 18.94
C VAL A 10 47.53 -16.79 19.82
N ALA A 11 48.51 -17.50 20.37
CA ALA A 11 48.46 -18.27 21.61
C ALA A 11 49.41 -17.51 22.59
N SER A 12 49.36 -17.56 23.92
CA SER A 12 48.96 -18.57 24.91
C SER A 12 48.98 -17.89 26.29
N ALA A 13 48.31 -18.44 27.30
CA ALA A 13 48.91 -18.63 28.63
C ALA A 13 48.04 -19.56 29.50
N CYS A 14 48.58 -20.76 29.74
CA CYS A 14 48.11 -21.69 30.76
C CYS A 14 48.70 -21.31 32.13
N GLY A 15 47.90 -21.44 33.18
CA GLY A 15 48.35 -21.55 34.57
C GLY A 15 47.48 -22.57 35.27
N GLY A 16 47.98 -23.79 35.45
CA GLY A 16 47.31 -24.88 36.14
C GLY A 16 47.68 -24.93 37.62
N GLN A 17 46.71 -25.22 38.47
CA GLN A 17 46.95 -25.80 39.79
C GLN A 17 45.88 -26.87 40.07
N GLN A 18 46.35 -28.09 40.29
CA GLN A 18 45.56 -29.25 40.69
C GLN A 18 45.12 -29.13 42.16
N GLY A 19 43.93 -29.65 42.49
CA GLY A 19 43.67 -30.11 43.85
C GLY A 19 42.19 -30.25 44.22
N THR A 20 41.81 -31.48 44.55
CA THR A 20 40.60 -31.90 45.29
C THR A 20 39.27 -31.97 44.54
N ARG A 21 38.81 -33.22 44.31
CA ARG A 21 37.43 -33.58 43.93
C ARG A 21 36.49 -33.36 45.12
N PRO A 22 35.37 -32.66 44.96
CA PRO A 22 34.18 -32.86 45.76
C PRO A 22 33.22 -33.84 45.09
N VAL A 23 32.54 -34.56 45.98
CA VAL A 23 31.45 -35.51 45.81
C VAL A 23 30.35 -34.98 44.87
N GLY A 24 29.83 -35.86 44.02
CA GLY A 24 28.73 -35.57 43.12
C GLY A 24 27.48 -35.13 43.87
N ILE A 25 26.98 -33.94 43.51
CA ILE A 25 25.63 -33.51 43.79
C ILE A 25 24.88 -33.62 42.47
N GLU A 26 23.96 -34.57 42.42
CA GLU A 26 23.01 -34.75 41.33
C GLU A 26 22.16 -33.47 41.22
N PRO A 27 22.05 -32.83 40.04
CA PRO A 27 21.14 -31.71 39.89
C PRO A 27 19.71 -32.24 40.05
N PRO A 28 18.82 -31.53 40.79
CA PRO A 28 17.43 -31.95 40.89
C PRO A 28 16.82 -32.00 39.50
N SER A 29 16.24 -33.16 39.15
CA SER A 29 15.40 -33.35 37.98
C SER A 29 14.30 -32.30 37.97
N SER A 30 14.50 -31.22 37.21
CA SER A 30 13.46 -30.25 36.94
C SER A 30 12.51 -30.86 35.92
N THR A 31 11.36 -31.31 36.39
CA THR A 31 10.22 -31.64 35.54
C THR A 31 9.93 -30.43 34.66
N PRO A 32 9.89 -30.56 33.32
CA PRO A 32 9.56 -29.44 32.45
C PRO A 32 8.15 -28.97 32.78
N THR A 33 8.03 -27.75 33.28
CA THR A 33 6.74 -27.08 33.44
C THR A 33 6.14 -26.94 32.05
N PRO A 34 4.89 -27.38 31.80
CA PRO A 34 4.26 -27.18 30.51
C PRO A 34 4.28 -25.68 30.18
N PRO A 35 4.57 -25.28 28.92
CA PRO A 35 4.55 -23.88 28.54
C PRO A 35 3.19 -23.30 28.93
N ALA A 36 3.22 -22.17 29.65
CA ALA A 36 2.02 -21.42 29.96
C ALA A 36 1.27 -21.20 28.64
N SER A 37 0.04 -21.70 28.57
CA SER A 37 -0.86 -21.46 27.45
C SER A 37 -0.93 -19.95 27.29
N ALA A 38 -0.33 -19.42 26.22
CA ALA A 38 -0.37 -18.01 25.92
C ALA A 38 -1.85 -17.65 25.75
N ALA A 39 -2.42 -16.97 26.74
CA ALA A 39 -3.76 -16.41 26.61
C ALA A 39 -3.76 -15.57 25.32
N PRO A 40 -4.78 -15.70 24.45
CA PRO A 40 -4.88 -14.87 23.28
C PRO A 40 -4.77 -13.41 23.72
N SER A 41 -3.82 -12.68 23.13
CA SER A 41 -3.72 -11.25 23.38
C SER A 41 -5.10 -10.63 23.15
N PRO A 42 -5.61 -9.79 24.06
CA PRO A 42 -6.93 -9.20 23.90
C PRO A 42 -6.97 -8.49 22.54
N THR A 43 -7.90 -8.89 21.68
CA THR A 43 -8.18 -8.17 20.45
C THR A 43 -8.49 -6.73 20.85
N PRO A 44 -7.76 -5.72 20.35
CA PRO A 44 -8.05 -4.34 20.68
C PRO A 44 -9.53 -4.03 20.40
N PRO A 45 -10.18 -3.19 21.22
CA PRO A 45 -11.58 -2.83 21.00
C PRO A 45 -11.75 -2.32 19.58
N ARG A 46 -12.70 -2.92 18.83
CA ARG A 46 -13.04 -2.50 17.46
C ARG A 46 -13.43 -1.03 17.48
N GLY A 47 -13.00 -0.26 16.48
CA GLY A 47 -13.28 1.17 16.39
C GLY A 47 -14.78 1.48 16.41
N ALA A 48 -15.13 2.73 16.74
CA ALA A 48 -16.51 3.18 16.61
C ALA A 48 -16.92 3.25 15.12
N PRO A 49 -18.20 2.99 14.79
CA PRO A 49 -18.70 3.20 13.44
C PRO A 49 -18.51 4.66 12.98
N PRO A 50 -18.17 4.90 11.70
CA PRO A 50 -18.22 6.23 11.13
C PRO A 50 -19.66 6.78 11.11
N VAL A 51 -19.77 8.10 11.10
CA VAL A 51 -21.04 8.82 11.08
C VAL A 51 -21.08 9.76 9.88
N SER A 52 -22.25 9.86 9.24
CA SER A 52 -22.50 10.91 8.26
C SER A 52 -22.57 12.26 8.95
N THR A 53 -22.03 13.30 8.32
CA THR A 53 -22.04 14.66 8.87
C THR A 53 -22.58 15.71 7.91
N GLY A 54 -22.99 15.33 6.70
CA GLY A 54 -23.44 16.27 5.68
C GLY A 54 -24.06 15.57 4.48
N VAL A 55 -24.82 16.36 3.72
CA VAL A 55 -25.42 15.98 2.43
C VAL A 55 -24.66 16.73 1.33
N ALA A 56 -24.24 16.01 0.29
CA ALA A 56 -23.55 16.56 -0.87
C ALA A 56 -23.96 15.77 -2.11
N PRO A 57 -25.05 16.14 -2.81
CA PRO A 57 -25.54 15.40 -3.97
C PRO A 57 -24.48 15.21 -5.05
N GLU A 58 -23.60 16.21 -5.22
CA GLU A 58 -22.48 16.17 -6.14
C GLU A 58 -21.41 15.13 -5.76
N ALA A 59 -21.40 14.59 -4.53
CA ALA A 59 -20.48 13.52 -4.15
C ALA A 59 -20.79 12.18 -4.83
N GLY A 60 -22.01 11.99 -5.37
CA GLY A 60 -22.45 10.70 -5.86
C GLY A 60 -22.50 9.65 -4.75
N VAL A 61 -22.02 8.44 -5.01
CA VAL A 61 -22.01 7.33 -4.04
C VAL A 61 -20.58 6.99 -3.65
N LEU A 62 -20.37 6.77 -2.34
CA LEU A 62 -19.10 6.30 -1.80
C LEU A 62 -19.29 4.96 -1.09
N PHE A 63 -18.31 4.06 -1.25
CA PHE A 63 -18.09 2.99 -0.29
C PHE A 63 -16.88 3.31 0.56
N VAL A 64 -16.99 3.20 1.88
CA VAL A 64 -15.95 3.63 2.81
C VAL A 64 -15.68 2.55 3.85
N THR A 65 -14.41 2.22 4.05
CA THR A 65 -13.98 1.30 5.11
C THR A 65 -14.00 2.02 6.47
N GLY A 66 -14.75 1.47 7.41
CA GLY A 66 -14.76 1.91 8.80
C GLY A 66 -13.72 1.18 9.65
N ALA A 67 -13.38 1.75 10.80
CA ALA A 67 -12.47 1.14 11.79
C ALA A 67 -13.08 -0.06 12.55
N ASP A 68 -14.31 -0.44 12.24
CA ASP A 68 -15.05 -1.55 12.83
C ASP A 68 -15.20 -2.77 11.91
N ASP A 69 -14.33 -2.87 10.89
CA ASP A 69 -14.28 -3.93 9.87
C ASP A 69 -15.50 -3.97 8.92
N TRP A 70 -16.29 -2.90 8.87
CA TRP A 70 -17.41 -2.75 7.96
C TRP A 70 -17.08 -1.81 6.80
N ILE A 71 -17.62 -2.13 5.63
CA ILE A 71 -17.78 -1.19 4.54
C ILE A 71 -19.16 -0.53 4.64
N TYR A 72 -19.17 0.79 4.55
CA TYR A 72 -20.36 1.64 4.57
C TYR A 72 -20.63 2.21 3.19
N ARG A 73 -21.90 2.37 2.84
CA ARG A 73 -22.34 3.13 1.65
C ARG A 73 -22.80 4.50 2.11
N TYR A 74 -22.17 5.54 1.60
CA TYR A 74 -22.64 6.92 1.70
C TYR A 74 -23.40 7.28 0.42
N ASP A 75 -24.61 7.80 0.58
CA ASP A 75 -25.41 8.34 -0.51
C ASP A 75 -25.35 9.86 -0.50
N GLY A 76 -24.70 10.47 -1.49
CA GLY A 76 -24.56 11.92 -1.55
C GLY A 76 -25.88 12.67 -1.62
N ALA A 77 -26.91 12.08 -2.24
CA ALA A 77 -28.21 12.73 -2.42
C ALA A 77 -28.97 12.90 -1.09
N THR A 78 -28.83 11.94 -0.18
CA THR A 78 -29.55 11.95 1.11
C THR A 78 -28.65 12.19 2.31
N GLY A 79 -27.34 12.04 2.15
CA GLY A 79 -26.36 11.96 3.24
C GLY A 79 -26.48 10.68 4.07
N ASP A 80 -27.26 9.68 3.66
CA ASP A 80 -27.39 8.42 4.40
C ASP A 80 -26.06 7.65 4.40
N LEU A 81 -25.67 7.11 5.55
CA LEU A 81 -24.49 6.27 5.73
C LEU A 81 -24.90 4.97 6.40
N ARG A 82 -24.89 3.89 5.62
CA ARG A 82 -25.36 2.58 6.08
C ARG A 82 -24.29 1.51 5.94
N ARG A 83 -24.25 0.57 6.88
CA ARG A 83 -23.43 -0.64 6.76
C ARG A 83 -23.91 -1.45 5.56
N VAL A 84 -22.96 -1.95 4.78
CA VAL A 84 -23.24 -2.80 3.62
C VAL A 84 -22.78 -4.21 3.91
N THR A 85 -21.52 -4.37 4.29
CA THR A 85 -20.93 -5.70 4.45
C THR A 85 -19.62 -5.67 5.25
N ARG A 86 -19.26 -6.79 5.89
CA ARG A 86 -17.99 -6.95 6.61
C ARG A 86 -16.90 -7.43 5.67
N HIS A 87 -15.87 -6.63 5.45
CA HIS A 87 -14.88 -6.90 4.40
C HIS A 87 -13.50 -6.45 4.84
N ALA A 88 -12.47 -7.12 4.31
CA ALA A 88 -11.09 -6.83 4.64
C ALA A 88 -10.57 -5.60 3.88
N ARG A 89 -11.03 -5.39 2.64
CA ARG A 89 -10.42 -4.40 1.75
C ARG A 89 -11.31 -4.00 0.56
N LEU A 90 -11.32 -2.71 0.24
CA LEU A 90 -11.81 -2.20 -1.05
C LEU A 90 -10.73 -2.38 -2.15
N GLY A 91 -11.17 -2.88 -3.30
CA GLY A 91 -10.33 -3.19 -4.44
C GLY A 91 -10.62 -2.28 -5.64
N LEU A 92 -10.79 -2.89 -6.81
CA LEU A 92 -11.03 -2.20 -8.07
C LEU A 92 -12.37 -1.44 -8.05
N VAL A 93 -12.37 -0.24 -8.61
CA VAL A 93 -13.57 0.60 -8.77
C VAL A 93 -13.89 0.69 -10.26
N THR A 94 -15.12 0.34 -10.64
CA THR A 94 -15.60 0.37 -12.03
C THR A 94 -16.89 1.19 -12.12
N ARG A 95 -17.43 1.32 -13.33
CA ARG A 95 -18.72 1.99 -13.55
C ARG A 95 -19.91 1.28 -12.89
N ASP A 96 -19.82 -0.03 -12.68
CA ASP A 96 -20.90 -0.81 -12.09
C ASP A 96 -20.88 -0.81 -10.56
N GLY A 97 -19.70 -0.61 -9.96
CA GLY A 97 -19.54 -0.67 -8.52
C GLY A 97 -18.09 -0.68 -8.05
N ALA A 98 -17.91 -1.06 -6.80
CA ALA A 98 -16.62 -1.31 -6.19
C ALA A 98 -16.50 -2.77 -5.79
N TYR A 99 -15.39 -3.40 -6.14
CA TYR A 99 -15.10 -4.75 -5.69
C TYR A 99 -14.49 -4.72 -4.29
N ALA A 100 -14.86 -5.70 -3.47
CA ALA A 100 -14.33 -5.84 -2.12
C ALA A 100 -13.98 -7.30 -1.83
N GLU A 101 -12.90 -7.50 -1.07
CA GLU A 101 -12.48 -8.80 -0.57
C GLU A 101 -13.18 -9.08 0.77
N GLY A 102 -13.99 -10.15 0.82
CA GLY A 102 -14.66 -10.61 2.02
C GLY A 102 -13.67 -11.20 3.03
N LEU A 103 -14.05 -11.21 4.31
CA LEU A 103 -13.16 -11.72 5.38
C LEU A 103 -12.75 -13.18 5.20
N GLU A 104 -13.57 -13.99 4.51
CA GLU A 104 -13.28 -15.39 4.19
C GLU A 104 -12.48 -15.55 2.88
N GLY A 105 -12.15 -14.45 2.22
CA GLY A 105 -11.43 -14.40 0.94
C GLY A 105 -12.35 -14.47 -0.29
N GLY A 106 -13.68 -14.44 -0.11
CA GLY A 106 -14.60 -14.28 -1.24
C GLY A 106 -14.49 -12.90 -1.89
N LEU A 107 -15.01 -12.76 -3.10
CA LEU A 107 -15.08 -11.49 -3.80
C LEU A 107 -16.54 -11.07 -3.95
N VAL A 108 -16.84 -9.81 -3.67
CA VAL A 108 -18.15 -9.22 -3.94
C VAL A 108 -18.02 -7.97 -4.78
N LEU A 109 -19.05 -7.70 -5.57
CA LEU A 109 -19.28 -6.42 -6.23
C LEU A 109 -20.33 -5.64 -5.44
N LEU A 110 -19.91 -4.48 -4.92
CA LEU A 110 -20.77 -3.50 -4.27
C LEU A 110 -21.26 -2.52 -5.34
N ARG A 111 -22.50 -2.70 -5.80
CA ARG A 111 -23.09 -1.86 -6.86
C ARG A 111 -23.45 -0.49 -6.33
N TRP A 112 -23.35 0.54 -7.18
CA TRP A 112 -23.65 1.92 -6.76
C TRP A 112 -25.10 2.12 -6.29
N ASP A 113 -26.04 1.33 -6.80
CA ASP A 113 -27.44 1.30 -6.35
C ASP A 113 -27.64 0.68 -4.95
N GLY A 114 -26.57 0.10 -4.38
CA GLY A 114 -26.54 -0.51 -3.07
C GLY A 114 -26.78 -2.02 -3.05
N THR A 115 -26.96 -2.67 -4.20
CA THR A 115 -26.97 -4.13 -4.29
C THR A 115 -25.57 -4.71 -4.08
N VAL A 116 -25.50 -5.94 -3.58
CA VAL A 116 -24.26 -6.67 -3.30
C VAL A 116 -24.33 -8.02 -3.98
N GLU A 117 -23.34 -8.31 -4.83
CA GLU A 117 -23.29 -9.52 -5.63
C GLU A 117 -22.02 -10.31 -5.36
N THR A 118 -22.13 -11.61 -5.12
CA THR A 118 -20.96 -12.49 -5.04
C THR A 118 -20.39 -12.72 -6.44
N VAL A 119 -19.06 -12.68 -6.54
CA VAL A 119 -18.35 -12.91 -7.80
C VAL A 119 -17.51 -14.16 -7.67
N ASP A 120 -17.81 -15.17 -8.48
CA ASP A 120 -17.06 -16.43 -8.49
C ASP A 120 -15.73 -16.29 -9.26
N CYS A 121 -14.64 -16.07 -8.55
CA CYS A 121 -13.30 -16.04 -9.15
C CYS A 121 -12.55 -17.37 -9.05
N GLY A 122 -13.26 -18.47 -8.89
CA GLY A 122 -12.69 -19.79 -8.69
C GLY A 122 -12.46 -20.13 -7.21
N PRO A 123 -11.84 -21.29 -6.95
CA PRO A 123 -11.72 -21.82 -5.61
C PRO A 123 -10.74 -21.02 -4.74
N GLY A 124 -11.04 -20.99 -3.44
CA GLY A 124 -10.18 -20.39 -2.43
C GLY A 124 -10.41 -18.89 -2.27
N ARG A 125 -9.32 -18.16 -2.08
CA ARG A 125 -9.33 -16.72 -1.80
C ARG A 125 -9.04 -15.91 -3.05
N PHE A 126 -9.84 -14.87 -3.25
CA PHE A 126 -9.61 -13.81 -4.23
C PHE A 126 -8.25 -13.14 -4.01
N GLN A 127 -7.63 -12.69 -5.10
CA GLN A 127 -6.35 -12.01 -5.03
C GLN A 127 -6.31 -10.74 -5.87
N THR A 128 -6.80 -10.78 -7.11
CA THR A 128 -6.83 -9.60 -7.99
C THR A 128 -7.83 -9.76 -9.11
N MET A 129 -8.17 -8.64 -9.74
CA MET A 129 -8.93 -8.60 -10.98
C MET A 129 -8.54 -7.42 -11.85
N THR A 130 -9.05 -7.44 -13.08
CA THR A 130 -8.91 -6.38 -14.08
C THR A 130 -10.27 -5.77 -14.39
N VAL A 131 -10.27 -4.58 -15.01
CA VAL A 131 -11.50 -3.90 -15.46
C VAL A 131 -12.29 -4.71 -16.48
N SER A 132 -11.63 -5.60 -17.22
CA SER A 132 -12.30 -6.50 -18.16
C SER A 132 -13.03 -7.65 -17.48
N GLY A 133 -12.83 -7.87 -16.17
CA GLY A 133 -13.46 -8.96 -15.42
C GLY A 133 -12.59 -10.21 -15.28
N ALA A 134 -11.36 -10.22 -15.80
CA ALA A 134 -10.41 -11.29 -15.55
C ALA A 134 -10.00 -11.26 -14.08
N CYS A 135 -9.95 -12.42 -13.40
CA CYS A 135 -9.56 -12.49 -12.00
C CYS A 135 -8.73 -13.72 -11.65
N LEU A 136 -7.99 -13.59 -10.54
CA LEU A 136 -7.17 -14.64 -9.94
C LEU A 136 -7.64 -14.97 -8.53
N SER A 137 -7.57 -16.26 -8.19
CA SER A 137 -7.77 -16.79 -6.85
C SER A 137 -6.71 -17.85 -6.51
N PHE A 138 -6.55 -18.14 -5.22
CA PHE A 138 -5.64 -19.18 -4.74
C PHE A 138 -6.22 -19.91 -3.53
N VAL A 139 -5.87 -21.18 -3.36
CA VAL A 139 -6.27 -21.94 -2.18
C VAL A 139 -5.20 -21.82 -1.11
N ALA A 140 -5.53 -21.25 0.05
CA ALA A 140 -4.60 -21.11 1.18
C ALA A 140 -4.36 -22.47 1.87
N GLN A 141 -3.57 -23.34 1.24
CA GLN A 141 -3.04 -24.60 1.78
C GLN A 141 -1.53 -24.66 1.52
N ASP A 142 -0.83 -25.70 2.00
CA ASP A 142 0.62 -25.88 1.82
C ASP A 142 1.07 -25.80 0.36
N SER A 143 0.17 -26.13 -0.57
CA SER A 143 0.44 -26.08 -1.99
C SER A 143 0.05 -24.74 -2.65
N ARG A 144 -0.91 -23.91 -2.23
CA ARG A 144 -1.21 -22.62 -2.93
C ARG A 144 -1.34 -22.67 -4.49
N PRO A 145 -2.18 -23.55 -5.06
CA PRO A 145 -2.48 -23.49 -6.50
C PRO A 145 -3.13 -22.16 -6.87
N VAL A 146 -2.79 -21.63 -8.05
CA VAL A 146 -3.35 -20.39 -8.58
C VAL A 146 -4.34 -20.70 -9.68
N TRP A 147 -5.52 -20.11 -9.58
CA TRP A 147 -6.61 -20.24 -10.54
C TRP A 147 -6.85 -18.91 -11.24
N VAL A 148 -7.23 -18.98 -12.52
CA VAL A 148 -7.58 -17.83 -13.34
C VAL A 148 -8.95 -18.04 -13.95
N ARG A 149 -9.74 -16.97 -14.00
CA ARG A 149 -10.96 -16.88 -14.80
C ARG A 149 -10.85 -15.64 -15.68
N LEU A 150 -10.84 -15.83 -17.00
CA LEU A 150 -10.86 -14.74 -17.96
C LEU A 150 -12.31 -14.22 -18.17
N PRO A 151 -12.51 -13.01 -18.73
CA PRO A 151 -13.83 -12.37 -18.83
C PRO A 151 -14.91 -13.20 -19.52
N ASN A 152 -14.52 -14.01 -20.50
CA ASN A 152 -15.42 -14.82 -21.32
C ASN A 152 -15.48 -16.28 -20.86
N GLU A 153 -14.86 -16.61 -19.72
CA GLU A 153 -14.86 -17.95 -19.14
C GLU A 153 -15.93 -18.04 -18.05
N THR A 154 -16.75 -19.09 -18.09
CA THR A 154 -17.76 -19.36 -17.05
C THR A 154 -17.20 -20.07 -15.83
N THR A 155 -16.02 -20.68 -15.95
CA THR A 155 -15.34 -21.43 -14.89
C THR A 155 -13.88 -21.02 -14.79
N ALA A 156 -13.36 -20.97 -13.57
CA ALA A 156 -11.93 -20.80 -13.35
C ALA A 156 -11.17 -22.08 -13.71
N ARG A 157 -9.95 -21.91 -14.24
CA ARG A 157 -9.02 -23.01 -14.56
C ARG A 157 -7.71 -22.86 -13.80
N LEU A 158 -7.04 -23.98 -13.56
CA LEU A 158 -5.73 -24.00 -12.93
C LEU A 158 -4.71 -23.29 -13.84
N LEU A 159 -4.05 -22.27 -13.31
CA LEU A 159 -2.96 -21.55 -13.98
C LEU A 159 -1.60 -22.06 -13.51
N LEU A 160 -1.42 -22.17 -12.19
CA LEU A 160 -0.19 -22.66 -11.58
C LEU A 160 -0.49 -23.79 -10.62
N PRO A 161 0.23 -24.92 -10.70
CA PRO A 161 0.15 -25.96 -9.69
C PRO A 161 0.69 -25.43 -8.37
N GLY A 162 0.31 -26.07 -7.28
CA GLY A 162 0.65 -25.52 -5.97
C GLY A 162 2.15 -25.57 -5.64
N ASP A 163 2.83 -26.62 -6.03
CA ASP A 163 4.28 -26.75 -5.83
C ASP A 163 5.12 -25.74 -6.63
N TRP A 164 4.49 -24.87 -7.44
CA TRP A 164 5.18 -23.83 -8.20
C TRP A 164 5.85 -22.77 -7.31
N GLY A 165 5.36 -22.57 -6.08
CA GLY A 165 5.92 -21.61 -5.12
C GLY A 165 5.46 -20.18 -5.36
N ALA A 166 4.22 -19.99 -5.80
CA ALA A 166 3.63 -18.67 -6.03
C ALA A 166 3.38 -17.93 -4.71
N GLY A 167 3.95 -16.72 -4.61
CA GLY A 167 3.73 -15.76 -3.53
C GLY A 167 2.69 -14.73 -3.95
N GLN A 168 3.11 -13.46 -4.07
CA GLN A 168 2.24 -12.42 -4.60
C GLN A 168 2.02 -12.61 -6.12
N ILE A 169 0.78 -12.45 -6.57
CA ILE A 169 0.37 -12.50 -8.00
C ILE A 169 -0.44 -11.25 -8.37
N ALA A 170 -0.33 -10.81 -9.63
CA ALA A 170 -1.24 -9.81 -10.20
C ALA A 170 -1.42 -9.97 -11.72
N LEU A 171 -2.61 -9.69 -12.23
CA LEU A 171 -2.91 -9.63 -13.66
C LEU A 171 -2.43 -8.30 -14.25
N SER A 172 -1.92 -8.34 -15.48
CA SER A 172 -1.71 -7.13 -16.27
C SER A 172 -3.04 -6.42 -16.53
N PRO A 173 -3.06 -5.09 -16.76
CA PRO A 173 -4.30 -4.35 -16.96
C PRO A 173 -5.20 -4.91 -18.06
N GLU A 174 -4.60 -5.42 -19.14
CA GLU A 174 -5.31 -6.06 -20.25
C GLU A 174 -5.78 -7.51 -19.95
N GLY A 175 -5.38 -8.08 -18.81
CA GLY A 175 -5.78 -9.42 -18.38
C GLY A 175 -5.13 -10.57 -19.13
N ARG A 176 -4.02 -10.32 -19.85
CA ARG A 176 -3.34 -11.33 -20.71
C ARG A 176 -2.06 -11.88 -20.13
N ARG A 177 -1.49 -11.23 -19.10
CA ARG A 177 -0.23 -11.64 -18.47
C ARG A 177 -0.42 -11.68 -16.96
N VAL A 178 0.30 -12.59 -16.31
CA VAL A 178 0.32 -12.70 -14.85
C VAL A 178 1.73 -12.48 -14.36
N ALA A 179 1.91 -11.47 -13.50
CA ALA A 179 3.15 -11.28 -12.75
C ALA A 179 3.08 -12.08 -11.46
N VAL A 180 4.19 -12.75 -11.12
CA VAL A 180 4.28 -13.60 -9.93
C VAL A 180 5.63 -13.40 -9.25
N LEU A 181 5.59 -13.23 -7.92
CA LEU A 181 6.77 -13.46 -7.08
C LEU A 181 6.83 -14.93 -6.72
N ARG A 182 7.89 -15.61 -7.15
CA ARG A 182 8.09 -17.04 -6.97
C ARG A 182 9.23 -17.30 -6.01
N SER A 183 8.99 -17.99 -4.90
CA SER A 183 10.04 -18.45 -3.99
C SER A 183 10.91 -19.53 -4.63
N LYS A 184 12.16 -19.68 -4.19
CA LYS A 184 13.00 -20.80 -4.63
C LYS A 184 12.38 -22.13 -4.17
N PRO A 185 12.46 -23.21 -4.98
CA PRO A 185 12.07 -24.53 -4.53
C PRO A 185 12.86 -24.93 -3.29
N GLY A 186 12.17 -25.48 -2.28
CA GLY A 186 12.79 -25.95 -1.04
C GLY A 186 11.99 -25.59 0.21
N THR A 187 12.38 -26.20 1.32
CA THR A 187 11.73 -26.01 2.62
C THR A 187 12.56 -25.21 3.61
N SER A 188 13.84 -24.92 3.31
CA SER A 188 14.68 -24.08 4.17
C SER A 188 14.14 -22.65 4.20
N PHE A 189 14.43 -21.94 5.30
CA PHE A 189 14.11 -20.52 5.42
C PHE A 189 14.69 -19.72 4.24
N ASP A 190 15.97 -19.91 3.92
CA ASP A 190 16.64 -19.21 2.81
C ASP A 190 15.96 -19.46 1.45
N ALA A 191 15.48 -20.67 1.20
CA ALA A 191 14.76 -20.99 -0.04
C ALA A 191 13.40 -20.30 -0.11
N ARG A 192 12.68 -20.21 1.01
CA ARG A 192 11.36 -19.56 1.08
C ARG A 192 11.46 -18.04 1.09
N ALA A 193 12.52 -17.52 1.71
CA ALA A 193 12.85 -16.11 1.86
C ALA A 193 13.20 -15.47 0.52
N HIS A 194 14.03 -16.13 -0.28
CA HIS A 194 14.46 -15.61 -1.58
C HIS A 194 13.40 -15.88 -2.65
N ASN A 195 13.12 -14.87 -3.48
CA ASN A 195 12.18 -15.00 -4.58
C ASN A 195 12.66 -14.28 -5.85
N ALA A 196 11.99 -14.56 -6.96
CA ALA A 196 12.21 -13.92 -8.24
C ALA A 196 10.87 -13.45 -8.83
N LEU A 197 10.93 -12.42 -9.66
CA LEU A 197 9.79 -11.91 -10.42
C LEU A 197 9.69 -12.66 -11.76
N TRP A 198 8.51 -13.20 -12.02
CA TRP A 198 8.16 -13.94 -13.23
C TRP A 198 6.96 -13.29 -13.93
N ILE A 199 6.91 -13.45 -15.24
CA ILE A 199 5.72 -13.25 -16.07
C ILE A 199 5.27 -14.59 -16.62
N ILE A 200 3.96 -14.79 -16.66
CA ILE A 200 3.31 -15.90 -17.33
C ILE A 200 2.42 -15.28 -18.41
N ASP A 201 2.68 -15.62 -19.66
CA ASP A 201 1.88 -15.17 -20.79
C ASP A 201 0.57 -15.98 -20.89
N ALA A 202 -0.35 -15.55 -21.75
CA ALA A 202 -1.67 -16.16 -21.89
C ALA A 202 -1.62 -17.65 -22.30
N ASP A 203 -0.53 -18.07 -22.94
CA ASP A 203 -0.25 -19.46 -23.31
C ASP A 203 0.21 -20.32 -22.12
N GLY A 204 0.43 -19.71 -20.96
CA GLY A 204 0.92 -20.36 -19.74
C GLY A 204 2.44 -20.44 -19.64
N THR A 205 3.20 -19.88 -20.59
CA THR A 205 4.66 -19.96 -20.61
C THR A 205 5.27 -19.04 -19.53
N PRO A 206 5.98 -19.57 -18.53
CA PRO A 206 6.61 -18.76 -17.49
C PRO A 206 7.99 -18.27 -17.94
N ARG A 207 8.28 -16.98 -17.71
CA ARG A 207 9.59 -16.35 -17.95
C ARG A 207 10.01 -15.53 -16.74
N ARG A 208 11.24 -15.75 -16.26
CA ARG A 208 11.83 -14.96 -15.18
C ARG A 208 12.25 -13.60 -15.72
N LEU A 209 11.77 -12.52 -15.12
CA LEU A 209 12.16 -11.15 -15.45
C LEU A 209 13.35 -10.71 -14.61
N TYR A 210 13.29 -10.95 -13.30
CA TYR A 210 14.27 -10.43 -12.36
C TYR A 210 14.45 -11.34 -11.15
N GLU A 211 15.69 -11.46 -10.69
CA GLU A 211 16.05 -12.13 -9.44
C GLU A 211 17.07 -11.23 -8.72
N PRO A 212 16.85 -10.92 -7.43
CA PRO A 212 17.82 -10.16 -6.65
C PRO A 212 19.19 -10.81 -6.68
N LYS A 213 20.24 -9.99 -6.82
CA LYS A 213 21.62 -10.47 -6.87
C LYS A 213 22.14 -10.94 -5.52
N GLU A 214 21.68 -10.31 -4.44
CA GLU A 214 22.13 -10.67 -3.09
C GLU A 214 21.41 -11.91 -2.58
N PRO A 215 22.10 -12.87 -1.95
CA PRO A 215 21.51 -14.15 -1.54
C PRO A 215 20.36 -14.04 -0.53
N ASN A 216 20.32 -12.96 0.25
CA ASN A 216 19.32 -12.72 1.29
C ASN A 216 18.24 -11.72 0.85
N ALA A 217 18.41 -11.12 -0.33
CA ALA A 217 17.50 -10.13 -0.83
C ALA A 217 16.24 -10.79 -1.40
N PHE A 218 15.11 -10.12 -1.22
CA PHE A 218 13.83 -10.62 -1.73
C PHE A 218 12.98 -9.47 -2.25
N LEU A 219 12.06 -9.83 -3.14
CA LEU A 219 11.11 -8.93 -3.74
C LEU A 219 9.78 -8.98 -3.01
N PHE A 220 9.07 -7.86 -3.00
CA PHE A 220 7.73 -7.80 -2.44
C PHE A 220 6.95 -6.62 -2.99
N SER A 221 5.64 -6.70 -2.85
CA SER A 221 4.70 -5.62 -3.10
C SER A 221 4.78 -5.00 -4.50
N PHE A 222 4.63 -5.78 -5.58
CA PHE A 222 4.66 -5.21 -6.93
C PHE A 222 3.30 -4.66 -7.41
N ALA A 223 3.34 -3.79 -8.43
CA ALA A 223 2.17 -3.28 -9.16
C ALA A 223 2.50 -3.01 -10.65
N TRP A 224 1.51 -3.21 -11.52
CA TRP A 224 1.62 -2.89 -12.95
C TRP A 224 1.47 -1.39 -13.21
N SER A 225 2.12 -0.90 -14.27
CA SER A 225 1.70 0.31 -14.96
C SER A 225 0.39 0.09 -15.71
N ASP A 226 -0.36 1.15 -15.96
CA ASP A 226 -1.68 1.06 -16.63
C ASP A 226 -1.60 0.56 -18.07
N ASP A 227 -0.46 0.76 -18.75
CA ASP A 227 -0.16 0.22 -20.08
C ASP A 227 0.36 -1.23 -20.06
N GLY A 228 0.56 -1.81 -18.86
CA GLY A 228 1.11 -3.14 -18.67
C GLY A 228 2.58 -3.28 -19.11
N ARG A 229 3.29 -2.20 -19.45
CA ARG A 229 4.69 -2.29 -19.88
C ARG A 229 5.64 -2.49 -18.70
N TRP A 230 5.34 -1.89 -17.57
CA TRP A 230 6.24 -1.83 -16.42
C TRP A 230 5.64 -2.50 -15.19
N LEU A 231 6.53 -3.01 -14.34
CA LEU A 231 6.24 -3.42 -12.98
C LEU A 231 7.06 -2.58 -12.01
N THR A 232 6.41 -1.97 -11.02
CA THR A 232 7.12 -1.52 -9.83
C THR A 232 7.24 -2.66 -8.84
N VAL A 233 8.37 -2.80 -8.16
CA VAL A 233 8.57 -3.82 -7.12
C VAL A 233 9.60 -3.32 -6.10
N TRP A 234 9.42 -3.64 -4.82
CA TRP A 234 10.44 -3.35 -3.82
C TRP A 234 11.41 -4.52 -3.68
N GLU A 235 12.69 -4.20 -3.57
CA GLU A 235 13.75 -5.13 -3.19
C GLU A 235 14.27 -4.75 -1.80
N GLN A 236 14.20 -5.71 -0.89
CA GLN A 236 14.72 -5.60 0.47
C GLN A 236 15.94 -6.51 0.63
N PRO A 237 17.08 -6.02 1.19
CA PRO A 237 18.31 -6.80 1.29
C PRO A 237 18.26 -7.93 2.34
N ILE A 238 17.41 -7.79 3.36
CA ILE A 238 17.25 -8.76 4.46
C ILE A 238 15.80 -8.79 4.93
N ILE A 239 15.28 -9.95 5.34
CA ILE A 239 13.93 -10.02 5.92
C ILE A 239 13.91 -9.30 7.28
N SER A 240 13.37 -8.08 7.31
CA SER A 240 13.25 -7.29 8.53
C SER A 240 12.13 -6.26 8.41
N ASN A 241 11.08 -6.41 9.22
CA ASN A 241 10.00 -5.43 9.29
C ASN A 241 10.48 -4.05 9.75
N SER A 242 11.50 -4.01 10.61
CA SER A 242 12.10 -2.73 11.05
C SER A 242 12.85 -2.05 9.90
N ALA A 243 13.63 -2.81 9.11
CA ALA A 243 14.29 -2.26 7.92
C ALA A 243 13.26 -1.82 6.87
N MET A 244 12.18 -2.60 6.68
CA MET A 244 11.08 -2.27 5.78
C MET A 244 10.37 -0.97 6.16
N ALA A 245 10.20 -0.73 7.47
CA ALA A 245 9.66 0.52 7.98
C ALA A 245 10.54 1.73 7.63
N ASP A 246 11.86 1.53 7.49
CA ASP A 246 12.80 2.57 7.06
C ASP A 246 12.88 2.71 5.52
N GLY A 247 12.08 1.93 4.80
CA GLY A 247 12.00 1.93 3.34
C GLY A 247 13.03 1.02 2.67
N ASP A 248 12.71 0.66 1.43
CA ASP A 248 13.47 -0.29 0.61
C ASP A 248 13.68 0.27 -0.81
N ARG A 249 14.47 -0.43 -1.63
CA ARG A 249 14.75 0.01 -3.00
C ARG A 249 13.53 -0.24 -3.87
N LEU A 250 12.97 0.81 -4.45
CA LEU A 250 11.92 0.70 -5.44
C LEU A 250 12.54 0.48 -6.82
N LEU A 251 12.19 -0.62 -7.46
CA LEU A 251 12.64 -0.98 -8.79
C LEU A 251 11.51 -0.79 -9.79
N LEU A 252 11.88 -0.44 -11.02
CA LEU A 252 11.02 -0.44 -12.20
C LEU A 252 11.56 -1.46 -13.20
N VAL A 253 10.74 -2.47 -13.52
CA VAL A 253 11.13 -3.61 -14.36
C VAL A 253 10.34 -3.56 -15.68
N ASP A 254 11.03 -3.51 -16.82
CA ASP A 254 10.38 -3.64 -18.13
C ASP A 254 9.92 -5.08 -18.33
N THR A 255 8.64 -5.25 -18.63
CA THR A 255 8.04 -6.58 -18.77
C THR A 255 8.44 -7.28 -20.06
N THR A 256 9.01 -6.55 -21.02
CA THR A 256 9.45 -7.08 -22.31
C THR A 256 10.79 -7.79 -22.17
N ASP A 257 11.83 -7.08 -21.74
CA ASP A 257 13.22 -7.57 -21.73
C ASP A 257 13.78 -7.82 -20.32
N GLY A 258 13.02 -7.49 -19.26
CA GLY A 258 13.45 -7.63 -17.88
C GLY A 258 14.43 -6.55 -17.41
N LYS A 259 14.62 -5.47 -18.19
CA LYS A 259 15.49 -4.35 -17.81
C LYS A 259 15.00 -3.73 -16.50
N VAL A 260 15.92 -3.57 -15.55
CA VAL A 260 15.65 -3.00 -14.23
C VAL A 260 16.24 -1.60 -14.12
N ILE A 261 15.43 -0.69 -13.60
CA ILE A 261 15.81 0.68 -13.25
C ILE A 261 15.59 0.86 -11.75
N ASP A 262 16.63 1.26 -11.02
CA ASP A 262 16.52 1.61 -9.62
C ASP A 262 15.98 3.04 -9.47
N LEU A 263 14.83 3.19 -8.80
CA LEU A 263 14.21 4.47 -8.51
C LEU A 263 14.65 5.06 -7.15
N GLY A 264 15.51 4.34 -6.42
CA GLY A 264 16.05 4.70 -5.13
C GLY A 264 15.22 4.15 -3.97
N LYS A 265 15.59 4.58 -2.76
CA LYS A 265 14.92 4.18 -1.51
C LYS A 265 13.58 4.89 -1.36
N THR A 266 12.52 4.15 -1.04
CA THR A 266 11.18 4.67 -0.77
C THR A 266 10.57 3.93 0.42
N LEU A 267 9.68 4.60 1.18
CA LEU A 267 8.83 3.86 2.13
C LEU A 267 7.88 2.93 1.38
N VAL A 268 7.61 1.78 1.99
CA VAL A 268 6.77 0.73 1.41
C VAL A 268 5.29 1.06 1.59
N ALA A 269 4.86 2.13 0.93
CA ALA A 269 3.49 2.61 0.93
C ALA A 269 2.95 2.63 -0.50
N ARG A 270 2.18 1.61 -0.91
CA ARG A 270 1.54 1.60 -2.25
C ARG A 270 0.69 2.83 -2.51
N GLY A 271 0.15 3.45 -1.46
CA GLY A 271 -0.57 4.72 -1.52
C GLY A 271 0.25 5.88 -2.09
N TRP A 272 1.56 5.78 -2.06
CA TRP A 272 2.49 6.84 -2.46
C TRP A 272 3.11 6.61 -3.83
N LEU A 273 2.57 5.66 -4.60
CA LEU A 273 2.94 5.41 -6.00
C LEU A 273 1.67 5.49 -6.84
N ARG A 274 1.70 6.29 -7.91
CA ARG A 274 0.58 6.43 -8.84
C ARG A 274 1.06 6.51 -10.27
N TRP A 275 0.58 5.56 -11.08
CA TRP A 275 0.63 5.66 -12.52
C TRP A 275 -0.43 6.64 -13.01
N SER A 276 -0.07 7.44 -14.00
CA SER A 276 -1.02 8.19 -14.80
C SER A 276 -1.44 7.38 -16.03
N PRO A 277 -2.58 7.75 -16.66
CA PRO A 277 -3.00 7.14 -17.91
C PRO A 277 -2.00 7.28 -19.06
N ASP A 278 -1.12 8.30 -19.03
CA ASP A 278 -0.09 8.52 -20.05
C ASP A 278 1.26 7.85 -19.73
N GLY A 279 1.32 6.98 -18.72
CA GLY A 279 2.50 6.19 -18.38
C GLY A 279 3.56 6.92 -17.54
N ARG A 280 3.24 8.07 -16.95
CA ARG A 280 4.07 8.70 -15.93
C ARG A 280 3.87 8.04 -14.58
N LEU A 281 4.93 8.01 -13.77
CA LEU A 281 4.89 7.51 -12.40
C LEU A 281 5.17 8.65 -11.43
N ALA A 282 4.20 8.99 -10.59
CA ALA A 282 4.42 9.82 -9.41
C ALA A 282 4.73 8.92 -8.21
N PHE A 283 5.82 9.19 -7.49
CA PHE A 283 6.20 8.44 -6.32
C PHE A 283 6.93 9.27 -5.26
N VAL A 284 6.88 8.83 -4.01
CA VAL A 284 7.59 9.47 -2.90
C VAL A 284 8.94 8.79 -2.69
N ARG A 285 10.02 9.53 -2.95
CA ARG A 285 11.41 9.11 -2.71
C ARG A 285 11.86 9.54 -1.32
N GLY A 286 12.60 8.68 -0.64
CA GLY A 286 13.11 8.92 0.71
C GLY A 286 12.96 7.69 1.59
N GLY A 287 14.02 7.36 2.31
CA GLY A 287 14.01 6.35 3.36
C GLY A 287 13.63 6.94 4.72
N ASP A 288 13.92 6.17 5.76
CA ASP A 288 13.58 6.43 7.16
C ASP A 288 12.07 6.45 7.41
N ARG A 289 11.67 5.86 8.53
CA ARG A 289 10.27 5.60 8.86
C ARG A 289 9.40 6.85 9.05
N GLN A 290 10.00 7.99 9.42
CA GLN A 290 9.26 9.23 9.64
C GLN A 290 8.74 9.79 8.32
N THR A 291 7.47 10.18 8.26
CA THR A 291 6.86 10.73 7.04
C THR A 291 7.08 12.24 6.86
N TRP A 292 7.74 12.90 7.82
CA TRP A 292 7.91 14.35 7.87
C TRP A 292 9.35 14.84 7.62
N LEU A 293 10.30 13.93 7.35
CA LEU A 293 11.66 14.27 6.91
C LEU A 293 12.04 13.49 5.65
N GLY A 294 12.80 14.14 4.77
CA GLY A 294 13.49 13.48 3.65
C GLY A 294 12.58 12.83 2.61
N LYS A 295 11.31 13.25 2.50
CA LYS A 295 10.33 12.71 1.55
C LYS A 295 10.12 13.65 0.37
N GLN A 296 10.70 13.30 -0.77
CA GLN A 296 10.55 14.07 -2.01
C GLN A 296 9.49 13.45 -2.90
N LEU A 297 8.53 14.25 -3.37
CA LEU A 297 7.65 13.82 -4.44
C LEU A 297 8.39 13.91 -5.77
N VAL A 298 8.36 12.83 -6.54
CA VAL A 298 9.07 12.69 -7.80
C VAL A 298 8.11 12.22 -8.90
N ILE A 299 8.27 12.75 -10.11
CA ILE A 299 7.63 12.25 -11.32
C ILE A 299 8.69 11.68 -12.25
N ARG A 300 8.47 10.46 -12.73
CA ARG A 300 9.21 9.87 -13.84
C ARG A 300 8.34 9.84 -15.09
N SER A 301 8.88 10.36 -16.19
CA SER A 301 8.27 10.33 -17.52
C SER A 301 8.53 9.00 -18.25
N PRO A 302 7.70 8.62 -19.25
CA PRO A 302 7.90 7.40 -20.04
C PRO A 302 9.27 7.32 -20.71
N ASP A 303 9.81 8.47 -21.14
CA ASP A 303 11.15 8.63 -21.73
C ASP A 303 12.30 8.41 -20.73
N GLY A 304 11.99 8.26 -19.44
CA GLY A 304 12.95 8.08 -18.35
C GLY A 304 13.37 9.38 -17.67
N THR A 305 12.91 10.54 -18.13
CA THR A 305 13.20 11.82 -17.47
C THR A 305 12.60 11.84 -16.07
N VAL A 306 13.36 12.32 -15.09
CA VAL A 306 12.94 12.40 -13.69
C VAL A 306 12.88 13.86 -13.25
N ARG A 307 11.78 14.24 -12.60
CA ARG A 307 11.57 15.57 -12.05
C ARG A 307 11.19 15.48 -10.58
N VAL A 308 11.92 16.19 -9.72
CA VAL A 308 11.54 16.37 -8.32
C VAL A 308 10.52 17.52 -8.23
N ILE A 309 9.44 17.31 -7.48
CA ILE A 309 8.30 18.23 -7.38
C ILE A 309 8.39 19.10 -6.13
N THR A 310 8.76 18.51 -5.00
CA THR A 310 8.95 19.24 -3.73
C THR A 310 10.42 19.60 -3.55
N ASP A 311 10.68 20.76 -2.95
CA ASP A 311 12.03 21.18 -2.61
C ASP A 311 12.59 20.41 -1.39
N GLY A 312 13.78 20.80 -0.92
CA GLY A 312 14.42 20.17 0.25
C GLY A 312 13.82 20.58 1.60
N ASP A 313 13.05 21.66 1.63
CA ASP A 313 12.47 22.22 2.86
C ASP A 313 11.03 21.71 3.08
N HIS A 314 10.48 20.97 2.12
CA HIS A 314 9.14 20.38 2.19
C HIS A 314 9.15 18.87 1.92
N VAL A 315 8.23 18.17 2.59
CA VAL A 315 7.88 16.80 2.25
C VAL A 315 6.68 16.75 1.31
N GLY A 316 6.71 15.84 0.34
CA GLY A 316 5.58 15.57 -0.57
C GLY A 316 5.08 14.14 -0.45
N LEU A 317 3.77 13.95 -0.23
CA LEU A 317 3.14 12.67 0.08
C LEU A 317 1.84 12.46 -0.71
N ALA A 318 1.36 11.21 -0.76
CA ALA A 318 0.04 10.82 -1.27
C ALA A 318 -0.36 11.49 -2.61
N PRO A 319 0.47 11.36 -3.68
CA PRO A 319 0.14 11.93 -4.98
C PRO A 319 -1.13 11.31 -5.58
N ALA A 320 -1.87 12.10 -6.34
CA ALA A 320 -3.00 11.67 -7.15
C ALA A 320 -3.08 12.47 -8.46
N TRP A 321 -3.22 11.79 -9.59
CA TRP A 321 -3.31 12.43 -10.90
C TRP A 321 -4.65 13.13 -11.07
N VAL A 322 -4.62 14.29 -11.74
CA VAL A 322 -5.79 15.12 -12.04
C VAL A 322 -5.97 15.17 -13.55
N PRO A 323 -7.06 14.64 -14.11
CA PRO A 323 -7.35 14.81 -15.53
C PRO A 323 -7.61 16.29 -15.85
N GLY A 324 -7.04 16.77 -16.96
CA GLY A 324 -7.15 18.15 -17.42
C GLY A 324 -7.75 18.26 -18.83
N PRO A 325 -8.15 19.47 -19.25
CA PRO A 325 -8.68 19.72 -20.59
C PRO A 325 -7.71 19.28 -21.69
N GLY A 326 -8.23 18.69 -22.76
CA GLY A 326 -7.40 18.29 -23.92
C GLY A 326 -6.41 17.16 -23.61
N GLY A 327 -6.66 16.35 -22.58
CA GLY A 327 -5.74 15.28 -22.18
C GLY A 327 -4.51 15.77 -21.40
N THR A 328 -4.50 17.04 -20.98
CA THR A 328 -3.50 17.51 -20.02
C THR A 328 -3.70 16.80 -18.68
N LEU A 329 -2.66 16.76 -17.88
CA LEU A 329 -2.65 15.99 -16.64
C LEU A 329 -1.91 16.78 -15.57
N GLY A 330 -2.67 17.12 -14.53
CA GLY A 330 -2.18 17.72 -13.31
C GLY A 330 -1.90 16.68 -12.23
N LEU A 331 -1.50 17.15 -11.06
CA LEU A 331 -1.24 16.34 -9.88
C LEU A 331 -1.74 17.07 -8.63
N THR A 332 -2.37 16.34 -7.73
CA THR A 332 -2.54 16.75 -6.35
C THR A 332 -1.63 15.94 -5.44
N TRP A 333 -1.21 16.53 -4.33
CA TRP A 333 -0.42 15.85 -3.29
C TRP A 333 -0.60 16.53 -1.95
N VAL A 334 -0.14 15.87 -0.90
CA VAL A 334 -0.04 16.43 0.45
C VAL A 334 1.36 16.96 0.66
N GLU A 335 1.48 18.18 1.15
CA GLU A 335 2.76 18.83 1.42
C GLU A 335 2.82 19.35 2.86
N ALA A 336 4.01 19.35 3.44
CA ALA A 336 4.28 19.99 4.73
C ALA A 336 5.74 20.46 4.81
N PRO A 337 6.05 21.46 5.65
CA PRO A 337 7.43 21.79 5.98
C PRO A 337 8.15 20.59 6.60
N VAL A 338 9.44 20.45 6.29
CA VAL A 338 10.36 19.54 6.99
C VAL A 338 10.52 20.03 8.43
N GLY A 339 10.49 19.11 9.39
CA GLY A 339 10.68 19.45 10.81
C GLY A 339 10.54 18.24 11.71
N ASP A 340 10.65 18.41 13.03
CA ASP A 340 10.40 17.31 13.96
C ASP A 340 8.89 17.09 14.14
N GLY A 341 8.38 15.93 13.70
CA GLY A 341 7.01 15.50 13.93
C GLY A 341 6.79 14.83 15.29
N ASN A 342 7.85 14.57 16.05
CA ASN A 342 7.73 14.01 17.40
C ASN A 342 7.12 15.02 18.39
N GLY A 343 6.70 14.52 19.56
CA GLY A 343 6.29 15.39 20.68
C GLY A 343 4.96 16.13 20.47
N GLY A 344 4.11 15.65 19.56
CA GLY A 344 2.76 16.15 19.36
C GLY A 344 2.63 17.26 18.30
N ALA A 345 3.72 17.79 17.74
CA ALA A 345 3.68 18.81 16.69
C ALA A 345 2.90 18.33 15.46
N TYR A 346 3.06 17.05 15.12
CA TYR A 346 2.29 16.39 14.06
C TYR A 346 0.79 16.49 14.31
N VAL A 347 0.32 15.99 15.45
CA VAL A 347 -1.12 15.91 15.76
C VAL A 347 -1.73 17.27 16.06
N ALA A 348 -0.91 18.24 16.50
CA ALA A 348 -1.30 19.63 16.66
C ALA A 348 -1.43 20.37 15.31
N GLY A 349 -0.97 19.78 14.21
CA GLY A 349 -1.03 20.40 12.89
C GLY A 349 -0.07 21.58 12.72
N THR A 350 1.08 21.53 13.38
CA THR A 350 2.08 22.60 13.39
C THR A 350 3.44 22.09 12.90
N GLY A 351 4.26 22.96 12.29
CA GLY A 351 5.56 22.55 11.74
C GLY A 351 5.43 21.38 10.75
N ALA A 352 6.09 20.26 11.05
CA ALA A 352 5.97 18.99 10.32
C ALA A 352 4.54 18.43 10.20
N GLY A 353 3.66 18.78 11.15
CA GLY A 353 2.25 18.43 11.15
C GLY A 353 1.35 19.34 10.32
N ALA A 354 1.84 20.51 9.89
CA ALA A 354 1.07 21.49 9.14
C ALA A 354 0.88 21.05 7.68
N ARG A 355 0.24 19.91 7.48
CA ARG A 355 -0.01 19.29 6.18
C ARG A 355 -1.14 19.97 5.45
N TYR A 356 -0.89 20.38 4.21
CA TYR A 356 -1.87 20.97 3.32
C TYR A 356 -1.92 20.23 1.98
N GLY A 357 -3.04 20.35 1.29
CA GLY A 357 -3.17 19.85 -0.05
C GLY A 357 -2.61 20.83 -1.07
N VAL A 358 -2.00 20.33 -2.14
CA VAL A 358 -1.51 21.13 -3.26
C VAL A 358 -2.10 20.60 -4.56
N LEU A 359 -2.40 21.50 -5.50
CA LEU A 359 -2.87 21.20 -6.86
C LEU A 359 -1.97 21.89 -7.89
N SER A 360 -1.40 21.12 -8.81
CA SER A 360 -0.77 21.65 -10.02
C SER A 360 -1.53 21.15 -11.25
N ASN A 361 -2.02 22.04 -12.11
CA ASN A 361 -2.88 21.67 -13.24
C ASN A 361 -2.09 21.16 -14.45
N ASP A 362 -0.85 21.61 -14.63
CA ASP A 362 -0.06 21.35 -15.83
C ASP A 362 1.38 20.94 -15.50
N LEU A 363 1.73 20.87 -14.21
CA LEU A 363 3.05 20.53 -13.71
C LEU A 363 4.15 21.52 -14.13
N ARG A 364 3.86 22.66 -14.75
CA ARG A 364 4.88 23.61 -15.22
C ARG A 364 5.26 24.64 -14.16
N GLY A 365 4.33 25.00 -13.29
CA GLY A 365 4.53 25.98 -12.22
C GLY A 365 4.48 25.41 -10.81
N PRO A 366 4.72 26.26 -9.78
CA PRO A 366 4.47 25.88 -8.39
C PRO A 366 2.98 25.51 -8.25
N GLY A 367 2.71 24.44 -7.52
CA GLY A 367 1.34 24.06 -7.22
C GLY A 367 0.65 25.12 -6.37
N ARG A 368 -0.68 25.17 -6.45
CA ARG A 368 -1.51 26.03 -5.59
C ARG A 368 -1.96 25.24 -4.36
N GLN A 369 -1.72 25.78 -3.18
CA GLN A 369 -2.28 25.25 -1.94
C GLN A 369 -3.82 25.27 -1.98
N LEU A 370 -4.43 24.14 -1.61
CA LEU A 370 -5.87 24.01 -1.43
C LEU A 370 -6.26 24.65 -0.09
N PRO A 371 -7.32 25.47 -0.05
CA PRO A 371 -7.68 26.28 1.11
C PRO A 371 -8.40 25.48 2.19
N PHE A 372 -7.78 24.41 2.70
CA PHE A 372 -8.40 23.47 3.63
C PHE A 372 -7.97 23.75 5.08
N ALA A 373 -8.93 23.76 6.01
CA ALA A 373 -8.65 23.92 7.43
C ALA A 373 -8.47 22.54 8.10
N GLY A 374 -7.27 22.27 8.61
CA GLY A 374 -6.92 21.01 9.26
C GLY A 374 -5.67 20.38 8.65
N ILE A 375 -5.34 19.17 9.10
CA ILE A 375 -4.20 18.40 8.63
C ILE A 375 -4.67 17.55 7.45
N VAL A 376 -4.23 17.89 6.24
CA VAL A 376 -4.57 17.10 5.04
C VAL A 376 -3.72 15.83 5.02
N GLU A 377 -4.36 14.67 4.88
CA GLU A 377 -3.70 13.36 4.91
C GLU A 377 -3.75 12.64 3.55
N GLY A 378 -4.64 13.05 2.66
CA GLY A 378 -4.73 12.52 1.31
C GLY A 378 -5.74 13.27 0.44
N LEU A 379 -5.54 13.19 -0.87
CA LEU A 379 -6.37 13.82 -1.89
C LEU A 379 -6.74 12.78 -2.95
N ARG A 380 -7.97 12.87 -3.46
CA ARG A 380 -8.45 12.08 -4.58
C ARG A 380 -9.38 12.91 -5.46
N PRO A 381 -8.92 13.37 -6.63
CA PRO A 381 -9.77 14.03 -7.62
C PRO A 381 -10.84 13.07 -8.17
N SER A 382 -11.98 13.62 -8.61
CA SER A 382 -12.93 12.89 -9.45
C SER A 382 -12.33 12.66 -10.85
N GLY A 383 -12.87 11.70 -11.60
CA GLY A 383 -12.43 11.37 -12.96
C GLY A 383 -12.61 12.50 -13.97
N ASP A 384 -13.43 13.50 -13.66
CA ASP A 384 -13.60 14.74 -14.44
C ASP A 384 -12.86 15.95 -13.83
N ALA A 385 -12.14 15.75 -12.72
CA ALA A 385 -11.47 16.76 -11.92
C ALA A 385 -12.36 17.91 -11.38
N ALA A 386 -13.68 17.78 -11.46
CA ALA A 386 -14.61 18.80 -10.96
C ALA A 386 -14.69 18.82 -9.43
N LEU A 387 -14.31 17.73 -8.77
CA LEU A 387 -14.38 17.54 -7.33
C LEU A 387 -13.11 16.89 -6.81
N THR A 388 -12.86 17.04 -5.52
CA THR A 388 -11.76 16.34 -4.83
C THR A 388 -12.24 15.89 -3.46
N LEU A 389 -12.09 14.59 -3.20
CA LEU A 389 -12.16 14.06 -1.84
C LEU A 389 -10.88 14.39 -1.09
N VAL A 390 -11.02 14.83 0.14
CA VAL A 390 -9.93 15.21 1.03
C VAL A 390 -10.05 14.37 2.30
N LEU A 391 -8.98 13.63 2.62
CA LEU A 391 -8.84 12.96 3.90
C LEU A 391 -8.20 13.94 4.88
N VAL A 392 -8.84 14.14 6.02
CA VAL A 392 -8.49 15.21 6.95
C VAL A 392 -8.37 14.65 8.36
N ARG A 393 -7.34 15.11 9.07
CA ARG A 393 -7.25 14.96 10.52
C ARG A 393 -7.49 16.30 11.19
N ARG A 394 -8.35 16.31 12.21
CA ARG A 394 -8.50 17.49 13.06
C ARG A 394 -7.28 17.62 13.97
N PRO A 395 -6.69 18.82 14.09
CA PRO A 395 -5.69 19.07 15.10
C PRO A 395 -6.21 18.72 16.50
N SER A 396 -5.41 18.00 17.27
CA SER A 396 -5.69 17.71 18.68
C SER A 396 -4.60 18.31 19.57
N PRO A 397 -4.94 18.79 20.78
CA PRO A 397 -3.93 19.16 21.77
C PRO A 397 -3.03 17.96 22.09
N PRO A 398 -1.73 18.17 22.35
CA PRO A 398 -0.82 17.11 22.79
C PRO A 398 -1.38 16.35 24.00
N GLY A 399 -1.27 15.02 24.01
CA GLY A 399 -1.63 14.17 25.16
C GLY A 399 -3.12 13.86 25.35
N ARG A 400 -4.03 14.34 24.49
CA ARG A 400 -5.34 13.70 24.30
C ARG A 400 -5.19 12.58 23.28
N ASP A 401 -6.05 11.54 23.34
CA ASP A 401 -6.09 10.44 22.36
C ASP A 401 -5.72 10.96 20.97
N GLU A 402 -4.46 10.70 20.61
CA GLU A 402 -3.73 11.34 19.48
C GLU A 402 -4.29 10.87 18.13
N TYR A 403 -5.26 9.97 18.22
CA TYR A 403 -5.95 9.21 17.22
C TYR A 403 -7.29 9.85 16.83
N GLY A 404 -7.32 11.19 16.80
CA GLY A 404 -8.49 11.94 16.33
C GLY A 404 -8.98 11.34 15.02
N ALA A 405 -10.27 10.97 14.98
CA ALA A 405 -10.83 10.21 13.87
C ALA A 405 -10.66 10.98 12.57
N LEU A 406 -10.13 10.29 11.55
CA LEU A 406 -10.07 10.81 10.19
C LEU A 406 -11.48 11.21 9.72
N GLU A 407 -11.52 12.27 8.95
CA GLU A 407 -12.72 12.79 8.31
C GLU A 407 -12.57 12.76 6.80
N LEU A 408 -13.68 12.51 6.12
CA LEU A 408 -13.77 12.61 4.67
C LEU A 408 -14.55 13.87 4.30
N TRP A 409 -13.91 14.70 3.50
CA TRP A 409 -14.47 15.94 3.00
C TRP A 409 -14.54 15.93 1.49
N LEU A 410 -15.48 16.68 0.93
CA LEU A 410 -15.55 17.01 -0.48
C LEU A 410 -15.19 18.48 -0.67
N THR A 411 -14.35 18.78 -1.64
CA THR A 411 -14.08 20.14 -2.08
C THR A 411 -14.30 20.30 -3.56
N LYS A 412 -14.81 21.47 -3.93
CA LYS A 412 -14.96 21.92 -5.31
C LYS A 412 -13.92 23.01 -5.61
N PRO A 413 -13.19 22.93 -6.73
CA PRO A 413 -12.32 24.01 -7.17
C PRO A 413 -13.11 25.33 -7.29
N PRO A 414 -12.54 26.47 -6.89
CA PRO A 414 -13.23 27.75 -6.99
C PRO A 414 -13.44 28.14 -8.45
N ALA A 415 -14.69 28.20 -8.90
CA ALA A 415 -15.08 28.75 -10.21
C ALA A 415 -15.14 30.29 -10.17
N GLY A 416 -14.08 30.94 -9.66
CA GLY A 416 -14.01 32.40 -9.50
C GLY A 416 -14.42 32.97 -8.14
N GLY A 417 -14.38 32.15 -7.07
CA GLY A 417 -14.75 32.57 -5.69
C GLY A 417 -14.07 31.73 -4.60
N THR A 418 -14.69 31.59 -3.43
CA THR A 418 -14.23 30.68 -2.36
C THR A 418 -14.56 29.23 -2.70
N SER A 419 -13.65 28.29 -2.38
CA SER A 419 -13.93 26.86 -2.53
C SER A 419 -15.06 26.45 -1.58
N THR A 420 -16.04 25.70 -2.08
CA THR A 420 -17.02 25.05 -1.21
C THR A 420 -16.41 23.77 -0.63
N GLN A 421 -16.57 23.57 0.67
CA GLN A 421 -16.09 22.39 1.40
C GLN A 421 -17.24 21.82 2.21
N VAL A 422 -17.48 20.52 2.06
CA VAL A 422 -18.53 19.81 2.77
C VAL A 422 -17.94 18.59 3.45
N ARG A 423 -18.13 18.47 4.76
CA ARG A 423 -17.74 17.27 5.49
C ARG A 423 -18.78 16.18 5.26
N LEU A 424 -18.37 15.06 4.70
CA LEU A 424 -19.25 13.95 4.36
C LEU A 424 -19.35 12.98 5.54
N ILE A 425 -18.21 12.53 6.04
CA ILE A 425 -18.11 11.45 7.02
C ILE A 425 -17.08 11.83 8.08
N ALA A 426 -17.39 11.53 9.33
CA ALA A 426 -16.44 11.59 10.44
C ALA A 426 -16.36 10.21 11.12
N GLY A 427 -15.38 10.02 11.99
CA GLY A 427 -15.29 8.76 12.73
C GLY A 427 -14.67 7.62 11.93
N LEU A 428 -13.86 7.90 10.91
CA LEU A 428 -13.14 6.85 10.18
C LEU A 428 -12.06 6.16 11.04
N GLY A 429 -11.87 6.61 12.27
CA GLY A 429 -10.99 6.00 13.27
C GLY A 429 -9.51 6.17 12.96
N ASP A 430 -8.69 5.37 13.63
CA ASP A 430 -7.25 5.36 13.47
C ASP A 430 -6.77 4.28 12.50
N LEU A 431 -7.24 4.36 11.27
CA LEU A 431 -6.95 3.33 10.29
C LEU A 431 -5.46 3.21 9.90
N ALA A 432 -4.55 4.07 10.39
CA ALA A 432 -3.09 3.85 10.29
C ALA A 432 -2.15 4.84 11.04
N PHE A 433 -2.50 5.58 12.11
CA PHE A 433 -1.51 6.48 12.73
C PHE A 433 -0.46 5.72 13.54
N GLY A 434 0.63 5.35 12.87
CA GLY A 434 1.85 4.95 13.54
C GLY A 434 2.56 6.17 14.13
N TYR A 435 3.34 5.95 15.19
CA TYR A 435 4.26 6.93 15.81
C TYR A 435 5.11 7.74 14.79
N TYR A 436 5.26 7.25 13.57
CA TYR A 436 6.03 7.86 12.49
C TYR A 436 5.22 8.65 11.45
N GLY A 437 3.93 8.91 11.72
CA GLY A 437 3.08 9.77 10.90
C GLY A 437 2.60 9.12 9.60
N PHE A 438 2.46 7.78 9.62
CA PHE A 438 1.87 7.06 8.50
C PHE A 438 0.36 7.30 8.46
N GLN A 439 -0.22 7.28 7.27
CA GLN A 439 -1.66 7.47 7.08
C GLN A 439 -2.19 6.52 6.01
N PRO A 440 -3.45 6.09 6.11
CA PRO A 440 -4.05 5.22 5.12
C PRO A 440 -4.22 5.95 3.78
N SER A 441 -4.08 5.22 2.68
CA SER A 441 -4.33 5.75 1.34
C SER A 441 -5.83 5.97 1.14
N LEU A 442 -6.24 7.17 0.72
CA LEU A 442 -7.64 7.47 0.39
C LEU A 442 -8.21 6.52 -0.68
N PHE A 443 -7.38 6.07 -1.62
CA PHE A 443 -7.74 5.06 -2.64
C PHE A 443 -7.95 3.64 -2.09
N ALA A 444 -7.45 3.35 -0.88
CA ALA A 444 -7.67 2.07 -0.21
C ALA A 444 -8.86 2.13 0.75
N LEU A 445 -9.17 3.32 1.27
CA LEU A 445 -10.27 3.55 2.21
C LEU A 445 -11.61 3.80 1.55
N VAL A 446 -11.60 4.38 0.35
CA VAL A 446 -12.80 4.86 -0.31
C VAL A 446 -12.85 4.31 -1.73
N ALA A 447 -14.02 3.84 -2.16
CA ALA A 447 -14.38 3.70 -3.55
C ALA A 447 -15.43 4.75 -3.90
N TRP A 448 -15.33 5.33 -5.09
CA TRP A 448 -16.09 6.53 -5.46
C TRP A 448 -16.69 6.38 -6.86
N SER A 449 -18.01 6.57 -6.97
CA SER A 449 -18.73 6.46 -8.26
C SER A 449 -18.31 7.50 -9.30
N LEU A 450 -17.65 8.59 -8.89
CA LEU A 450 -17.18 9.65 -9.79
C LEU A 450 -15.71 9.48 -10.20
N ASP A 451 -15.05 8.42 -9.74
CA ASP A 451 -13.70 8.04 -10.17
C ASP A 451 -13.64 6.52 -10.48
N PRO A 452 -14.48 6.02 -11.42
CA PRO A 452 -14.36 4.66 -11.91
C PRO A 452 -13.14 4.51 -12.82
N ARG A 453 -12.46 3.36 -12.75
CA ARG A 453 -11.36 3.00 -13.64
C ARG A 453 -11.83 2.24 -14.87
#